data_AF-A0A803QH10-F1
#
_entry.id   AF-A0A803QH10-F1
#
_cell.length_a   1.000
_cell.length_b   1.000
_cell.length_c   1.000
_cell.angle_alpha   90.00
_cell.angle_beta   90.00
_cell.angle_gamma   90.00
#
_symmetry.space_group_name_H-M   'P 1'
#
loop_
_entity.id
_entity.type
_entity.pdbx_description
1 polymer ?
#
loop_
_entity_poly.entity_id
_entity_poly.type
_entity_poly.pdbx_seq_one_letter_code
_entity_poly.pdbx_strand_id
1 'polypeptide(L)'
;MAGCRGRIRMTNLHRLNSISELSTLSPNDTTTPPTHYFQVTKPINLPKTKPCSHLVLRHDFAFTYGKSPVLAPYSPPSHCPSHQKFSKIVLLWNATSKGRQFDRIFGVWLDGVELLRSCTAEPRTNGIVWSVEKDVTRYYSLLLNKNQNQTLAVYLGNLVDKTYTGVYHVNVSFQFYPIEENLVDGYDSWADLVMPISRNLPLNDGLWFEIKNSTDFALKELKIPQNVYRAVLEVYVSFHENDEFWYSNLPNEYIDANNLTSTPGNGPFREVLVSIDGVVVGSIWPFTVIFTGGVNPLLWRPITAIGSFDLPSYNIEITPFLGEILDGKSHEIGFNVTNALNVWYIDANLHLWLDKKSEKTQGQVSKHVSTPLVVSLVSNFSGLDGTFLTSTSRSIKLTGWVNSSYGNITTGSIQDFSYQNSIVMGNNGNMQIVRQDIHFNDSVQAENSQSLQVHSFESLKKFSLFLYSDTFDQGNKTYLSISNVSLGYNEKKKSKGSADSGFEKSSLKNHQSGQGNMVVKNNLVVSGIGNTQQVYKYNGVDLCYFRNISSSNYTILYDNVGSKCSKTTQLHNHRGLGFHRLWPIHSRRVSLWSGLVNSKPKGG
;
A
#
# COMPACT_ATOMS: atom_id res chain seq x y z
N MET A 1 24.10 5.99 -11.85
CA MET A 1 23.28 6.44 -12.99
C MET A 1 21.98 5.65 -13.14
N ALA A 2 21.66 4.73 -12.22
CA ALA A 2 20.30 4.31 -11.91
C ALA A 2 19.84 5.09 -10.66
N GLY A 3 18.56 5.09 -10.34
CA GLY A 3 17.94 6.03 -9.44
C GLY A 3 16.78 6.60 -10.21
N CYS A 4 15.59 6.12 -9.86
CA CYS A 4 14.30 6.34 -10.51
C CYS A 4 14.42 7.24 -11.73
N ARG A 5 14.67 6.65 -12.91
CA ARG A 5 14.34 7.34 -14.16
C ARG A 5 12.81 7.35 -14.30
N GLY A 6 12.13 8.05 -13.40
CA GLY A 6 10.85 8.72 -13.65
C GLY A 6 11.10 9.84 -14.66
N ARG A 7 11.58 9.47 -15.84
CA ARG A 7 11.61 10.34 -17.00
C ARG A 7 10.15 10.39 -17.43
N ILE A 8 9.50 11.54 -17.25
CA ILE A 8 8.38 11.89 -18.12
C ILE A 8 8.96 11.86 -19.53
N ARG A 9 8.79 10.75 -20.22
CA ARG A 9 9.30 10.52 -21.57
C ARG A 9 8.25 9.81 -22.37
N MET A 10 7.49 10.62 -23.09
CA MET A 10 7.04 10.23 -24.41
C MET A 10 8.12 10.53 -25.43
N THR A 11 8.18 9.62 -26.39
CA THR A 11 8.95 9.56 -27.62
C THR A 11 9.02 10.87 -28.40
N ASN A 12 10.22 11.41 -28.63
CA ASN A 12 10.64 11.95 -29.93
C ASN A 12 12.14 12.35 -29.99
N LEU A 13 12.65 12.34 -31.22
CA LEU A 13 14.02 12.16 -31.67
C LEU A 13 15.06 13.29 -31.40
N HIS A 14 16.33 12.87 -31.45
CA HIS A 14 17.56 13.54 -31.93
C HIS A 14 18.50 14.37 -31.01
N ARG A 15 19.77 13.94 -31.12
CA ARG A 15 21.11 14.60 -31.00
C ARG A 15 21.34 15.66 -29.91
N LEU A 16 22.23 15.29 -28.99
CA LEU A 16 22.91 16.16 -28.03
C LEU A 16 24.06 16.92 -28.72
N ASN A 17 24.07 18.25 -28.60
CA ASN A 17 25.29 19.05 -28.61
C ASN A 17 25.32 19.89 -27.32
N SER A 18 26.50 19.90 -26.71
CA SER A 18 26.86 20.58 -25.47
C SER A 18 26.85 22.10 -25.67
N ILE A 19 26.28 22.87 -24.73
CA ILE A 19 26.73 24.23 -24.37
C ILE A 19 26.27 24.52 -22.92
N SER A 20 27.23 25.02 -22.16
CA SER A 20 27.17 25.56 -20.81
C SER A 20 26.49 26.92 -20.75
N GLU A 21 25.55 27.14 -19.83
CA GLU A 21 25.23 28.50 -19.37
C GLU A 21 24.79 28.49 -17.90
N LEU A 22 25.49 29.31 -17.12
CA LEU A 22 25.38 29.50 -15.68
C LEU A 22 24.21 30.45 -15.41
N SER A 23 23.16 30.02 -14.72
CA SER A 23 22.15 30.94 -14.17
C SER A 23 22.35 31.08 -12.66
N THR A 24 22.72 32.29 -12.25
CA THR A 24 22.92 32.77 -10.89
C THR A 24 21.65 32.62 -10.04
N LEU A 25 21.74 31.85 -8.94
CA LEU A 25 20.71 31.79 -7.91
C LEU A 25 20.91 32.95 -6.92
N SER A 26 19.91 33.82 -6.80
CA SER A 26 19.87 34.88 -5.78
C SER A 26 19.82 34.28 -4.38
N PRO A 27 20.67 34.73 -3.44
CA PRO A 27 20.59 34.35 -2.04
C PRO A 27 19.65 35.29 -1.29
N ASN A 28 18.64 34.72 -0.63
CA ASN A 28 17.80 35.27 0.46
C ASN A 28 16.30 35.18 0.17
N ASP A 29 15.71 34.06 0.59
CA ASP A 29 14.34 34.09 1.11
C ASP A 29 14.24 33.17 2.33
N THR A 30 14.46 33.76 3.50
CA THR A 30 14.33 33.11 4.82
C THR A 30 12.94 33.31 5.44
N THR A 31 11.95 33.80 4.68
CA THR A 31 10.64 34.20 5.25
C THR A 31 9.55 33.14 5.12
N THR A 32 9.70 32.14 4.25
CA THR A 32 8.66 31.10 4.03
C THR A 32 8.97 29.84 4.85
N PRO A 33 8.06 29.36 5.72
CA PRO A 33 8.28 28.12 6.48
C PRO A 33 8.38 26.89 5.54
N PRO A 34 9.02 25.80 6.00
CA PRO A 34 9.04 24.53 5.26
C PRO A 34 7.62 24.02 4.97
N THR A 35 7.45 23.40 3.81
CA THR A 35 6.15 22.80 3.45
C THR A 35 5.97 21.47 4.20
N HIS A 36 4.86 21.31 4.91
CA HIS A 36 4.55 20.06 5.61
C HIS A 36 3.83 19.08 4.68
N TYR A 37 4.46 17.96 4.33
CA TYR A 37 3.84 16.92 3.50
C TYR A 37 3.22 15.85 4.38
N PHE A 38 2.11 15.27 3.92
CA PHE A 38 1.44 14.20 4.65
C PHE A 38 0.59 13.32 3.71
N GLN A 39 0.38 12.08 4.13
CA GLN A 39 -0.59 11.18 3.53
C GLN A 39 -1.88 11.19 4.36
N VAL A 40 -3.04 11.27 3.73
CA VAL A 40 -4.31 11.16 4.45
C VAL A 40 -4.59 9.70 4.77
N THR A 41 -4.65 9.40 6.07
CA THR A 41 -5.03 8.10 6.62
C THR A 41 -5.80 8.29 7.92
N LYS A 42 -6.48 7.24 8.40
CA LYS A 42 -7.08 7.25 9.74
C LYS A 42 -5.97 7.34 10.81
N PRO A 43 -6.20 8.04 11.93
CA PRO A 43 -5.26 8.02 13.04
C PRO A 43 -5.09 6.59 13.58
N ILE A 44 -3.91 6.31 14.10
CA ILE A 44 -3.68 5.10 14.90
C ILE A 44 -4.48 5.25 16.20
N ASN A 45 -5.26 4.24 16.57
CA ASN A 45 -5.93 4.23 17.87
C ASN A 45 -4.87 3.97 18.95
N LEU A 46 -4.51 5.02 19.69
CA LEU A 46 -3.46 4.99 20.70
C LEU A 46 -4.07 4.84 22.10
N PRO A 47 -3.46 4.02 22.98
CA PRO A 47 -3.80 4.03 24.40
C PRO A 47 -3.62 5.41 25.03
N LYS A 48 -4.31 5.68 26.14
CA LYS A 48 -4.15 6.96 26.86
C LYS A 48 -2.86 7.02 27.68
N THR A 49 -2.14 5.90 27.77
CA THR A 49 -0.87 5.81 28.49
C THR A 49 0.21 6.69 27.84
N LYS A 50 1.13 7.21 28.64
CA LYS A 50 2.27 7.96 28.13
C LYS A 50 3.21 7.00 27.39
N PRO A 51 3.52 7.23 26.11
CA PRO A 51 4.46 6.36 25.40
C PRO A 51 5.88 6.53 25.93
N CYS A 52 6.61 5.42 25.97
CA CYS A 52 8.05 5.42 26.10
C CYS A 52 8.67 5.53 24.70
N SER A 53 9.41 6.61 24.45
CA SER A 53 10.07 6.85 23.17
C SER A 53 11.48 6.26 23.14
N HIS A 54 11.84 5.64 22.02
CA HIS A 54 13.16 5.07 21.78
C HIS A 54 13.66 5.48 20.40
N LEU A 55 14.59 6.44 20.35
CA LEU A 55 15.29 6.84 19.13
C LEU A 55 16.37 5.81 18.81
N VAL A 56 16.30 5.20 17.62
CA VAL A 56 17.23 4.14 17.20
C VAL A 56 18.21 4.63 16.15
N LEU A 57 17.79 5.54 15.27
CA LEU A 57 18.66 6.08 14.24
C LEU A 57 18.44 7.59 14.06
N ARG A 58 19.54 8.32 13.94
CA ARG A 58 19.60 9.68 13.40
C ARG A 58 20.67 9.72 12.31
N HIS A 59 20.30 10.06 11.08
CA HIS A 59 21.21 9.99 9.95
C HIS A 59 20.87 10.99 8.83
N ASP A 60 21.91 11.42 8.11
CA ASP A 60 21.80 12.29 6.94
C ASP A 60 22.09 11.50 5.66
N PHE A 61 21.06 11.28 4.85
CA PHE A 61 21.18 10.55 3.59
C PHE A 61 21.50 11.52 2.45
N ALA A 62 22.77 11.54 2.02
CA ALA A 62 23.27 12.38 0.92
C ALA A 62 23.80 11.54 -0.26
N PHE A 63 24.88 10.80 -0.06
CA PHE A 63 25.57 9.99 -1.09
C PHE A 63 25.45 8.49 -0.82
N THR A 64 24.22 8.04 -0.56
CA THR A 64 23.90 6.68 -0.12
C THR A 64 23.40 5.79 -1.25
N TYR A 65 23.18 6.33 -2.45
CA TYR A 65 22.82 5.54 -3.62
C TYR A 65 23.92 4.52 -3.97
N GLY A 66 23.53 3.26 -4.14
CA GLY A 66 24.47 2.17 -4.42
C GLY A 66 25.43 1.84 -3.26
N LYS A 67 25.09 2.24 -2.03
CA LYS A 67 25.84 1.93 -0.80
C LYS A 67 25.04 0.97 0.08
N SER A 68 25.73 0.35 1.04
CA SER A 68 25.09 -0.46 2.06
C SER A 68 24.08 0.35 2.88
N PRO A 69 22.97 -0.29 3.33
CA PRO A 69 22.08 0.30 4.32
C PRO A 69 22.85 0.79 5.54
N VAL A 70 22.35 1.85 6.15
CA VAL A 70 22.85 2.37 7.42
C VAL A 70 22.39 1.42 8.52
N LEU A 71 23.32 0.95 9.34
CA LEU A 71 23.05 0.00 10.40
C LEU A 71 23.09 0.69 11.76
N ALA A 72 22.16 0.34 12.64
CA ALA A 72 22.15 0.73 14.04
C ALA A 72 21.85 -0.50 14.91
N PRO A 73 22.56 -0.70 16.04
CA PRO A 73 22.20 -1.74 16.98
C PRO A 73 20.82 -1.44 17.57
N TYR A 74 20.01 -2.48 17.72
CA TYR A 74 18.70 -2.40 18.35
C TYR A 74 18.64 -3.33 19.55
N SER A 75 18.12 -2.80 20.64
CA SER A 75 17.69 -3.59 21.79
C SER A 75 16.37 -3.01 22.30
N PRO A 76 15.47 -3.84 22.87
CA PRO A 76 14.27 -3.34 23.51
C PRO A 76 14.63 -2.28 24.56
N PRO A 77 13.88 -1.17 24.65
CA PRO A 77 14.32 0.00 25.40
C PRO A 77 14.38 -0.30 26.91
N SER A 78 15.59 -0.33 27.46
CA SER A 78 15.86 -0.65 28.87
C SER A 78 15.45 0.47 29.84
N HIS A 79 15.38 1.71 29.35
CA HIS A 79 14.90 2.87 30.11
C HIS A 79 13.37 2.91 30.26
N CYS A 80 12.66 2.11 29.48
CA CYS A 80 11.22 1.92 29.69
C CYS A 80 11.01 0.95 30.86
N PRO A 81 10.01 1.17 31.74
CA PRO A 81 9.78 0.28 32.88
C PRO A 81 9.63 -1.17 32.43
N SER A 82 10.61 -2.01 32.79
CA SER A 82 10.79 -3.38 32.26
C SER A 82 9.67 -4.35 32.64
N HIS A 83 8.82 -4.00 33.60
CA HIS A 83 7.64 -4.74 34.03
C HIS A 83 6.39 -4.46 33.18
N GLN A 84 6.42 -3.44 32.32
CA GLN A 84 5.25 -3.06 31.52
C GLN A 84 5.20 -3.87 30.22
N LYS A 85 4.12 -4.64 30.05
CA LYS A 85 3.69 -5.10 28.73
C LYS A 85 3.20 -3.89 27.93
N PHE A 86 3.42 -3.90 26.62
CA PHE A 86 2.98 -2.81 25.72
C PHE A 86 1.76 -3.24 24.92
N SER A 87 0.74 -2.38 24.83
CA SER A 87 -0.49 -2.63 24.06
C SER A 87 -0.40 -2.12 22.63
N LYS A 88 0.49 -1.15 22.38
CA LYS A 88 0.75 -0.59 21.06
C LYS A 88 2.23 -0.25 20.91
N ILE A 89 2.79 -0.53 19.73
CA ILE A 89 4.11 -0.08 19.34
C ILE A 89 4.01 0.62 17.99
N VAL A 90 4.45 1.87 17.93
CA VAL A 90 4.40 2.70 16.72
C VAL A 90 5.81 3.03 16.25
N LEU A 91 6.11 2.73 14.99
CA LEU A 91 7.31 3.20 14.31
C LEU A 91 7.06 4.62 13.81
N LEU A 92 8.00 5.51 14.10
CA LEU A 92 8.02 6.90 13.65
C LEU A 92 9.23 7.13 12.75
N TRP A 93 8.95 7.59 11.54
CA TRP A 93 9.93 8.16 10.63
C TRP A 93 9.69 9.66 10.56
N ASN A 94 10.68 10.47 10.92
CA ASN A 94 10.62 11.93 10.79
C ASN A 94 11.73 12.39 9.87
N ALA A 95 11.39 13.17 8.85
CA ALA A 95 12.37 13.64 7.88
C ALA A 95 12.20 15.10 7.48
N THR A 96 13.33 15.75 7.22
CA THR A 96 13.39 17.07 6.58
C THR A 96 14.32 17.03 5.38
N SER A 97 14.07 17.88 4.40
CA SER A 97 14.96 18.07 3.27
C SER A 97 14.76 19.44 2.65
N LYS A 98 15.81 20.01 2.05
CA LYS A 98 15.76 21.31 1.39
C LYS A 98 16.61 21.26 0.12
N GLY A 99 16.10 21.89 -0.95
CA GLY A 99 16.76 21.91 -2.25
C GLY A 99 15.95 21.12 -3.28
N ARG A 100 16.64 20.63 -4.31
CA ARG A 100 16.04 19.83 -5.39
C ARG A 100 16.39 18.37 -5.19
N GLN A 101 15.41 17.48 -5.24
CA GLN A 101 15.61 16.03 -5.25
C GLN A 101 14.38 15.38 -5.88
N PHE A 102 14.56 14.24 -6.52
CA PHE A 102 13.45 13.39 -6.95
C PHE A 102 13.03 12.44 -5.84
N ASP A 103 11.88 11.83 -6.03
CA ASP A 103 11.39 10.80 -5.15
C ASP A 103 12.29 9.56 -5.15
N ARG A 104 12.40 8.95 -3.97
CA ARG A 104 13.23 7.77 -3.72
C ARG A 104 12.43 6.78 -2.90
N ILE A 105 12.52 5.51 -3.27
CA ILE A 105 12.07 4.40 -2.44
C ILE A 105 13.09 4.17 -1.31
N PHE A 106 12.59 3.86 -0.12
CA PHE A 106 13.40 3.51 1.04
C PHE A 106 12.71 2.45 1.90
N GLY A 107 13.51 1.76 2.71
CA GLY A 107 13.04 0.71 3.60
C GLY A 107 13.69 0.75 4.99
N VAL A 108 12.97 0.21 5.97
CA VAL A 108 13.42 0.01 7.35
C VAL A 108 13.20 -1.45 7.73
N TRP A 109 14.28 -2.15 8.08
CA TRP A 109 14.25 -3.54 8.53
C TRP A 109 14.82 -3.67 9.94
N LEU A 110 14.25 -4.58 10.73
CA LEU A 110 14.83 -5.03 11.99
C LEU A 110 15.20 -6.50 11.86
N ASP A 111 16.50 -6.80 11.91
CA ASP A 111 17.04 -8.15 11.71
C ASP A 111 16.54 -8.83 10.41
N GLY A 112 16.42 -8.04 9.34
CA GLY A 112 15.91 -8.47 8.04
C GLY A 112 14.39 -8.44 7.87
N VAL A 113 13.61 -8.24 8.95
CA VAL A 113 12.14 -8.14 8.87
C VAL A 113 11.75 -6.72 8.46
N GLU A 114 11.05 -6.56 7.34
CA GLU A 114 10.69 -5.23 6.84
C GLU A 114 9.54 -4.63 7.67
N LEU A 115 9.77 -3.45 8.25
CA LEU A 115 8.77 -2.74 9.06
C LEU A 115 8.09 -1.62 8.27
N LEU A 116 8.82 -0.96 7.37
CA LEU A 116 8.33 0.16 6.58
C LEU A 116 8.96 0.17 5.19
N ARG A 117 8.12 0.30 4.16
CA ARG A 117 8.49 0.72 2.81
C ARG A 117 7.80 2.01 2.47
N SER A 118 8.53 2.95 1.91
CA SER A 118 8.02 4.31 1.74
C SER A 118 8.75 5.06 0.63
N CYS A 119 8.08 6.07 0.10
CA CYS A 119 8.59 6.98 -0.91
C CYS A 119 8.82 8.36 -0.28
N THR A 120 10.01 8.93 -0.48
CA THR A 120 10.33 10.26 0.05
C THR A 120 9.43 11.35 -0.56
N ALA A 121 9.09 12.38 0.20
CA ALA A 121 8.55 13.61 -0.38
C ALA A 121 9.62 14.37 -1.18
N GLU A 122 9.28 14.83 -2.38
CA GLU A 122 10.17 15.70 -3.16
C GLU A 122 10.32 17.09 -2.51
N PRO A 123 11.54 17.52 -2.16
CA PRO A 123 11.80 18.78 -1.49
C PRO A 123 11.56 20.00 -2.38
N ARG A 124 11.39 21.14 -1.69
CA ARG A 124 11.26 22.48 -2.29
C ARG A 124 12.45 23.35 -1.89
N THR A 125 12.57 24.48 -2.56
CA THR A 125 13.58 25.51 -2.25
C THR A 125 13.45 26.07 -0.84
N ASN A 126 12.21 26.21 -0.31
CA ASN A 126 11.94 26.60 1.08
C ASN A 126 12.03 25.44 2.09
N GLY A 127 12.30 24.21 1.64
CA GLY A 127 12.39 23.02 2.48
C GLY A 127 11.05 22.33 2.73
N ILE A 128 11.14 21.10 3.22
CA ILE A 128 10.02 20.24 3.56
C ILE A 128 10.21 19.58 4.93
N VAL A 129 9.09 19.24 5.56
CA VAL A 129 9.01 18.39 6.76
C VAL A 129 7.91 17.37 6.52
N TRP A 130 8.14 16.12 6.91
CA TRP A 130 7.13 15.07 6.84
C TRP A 130 7.44 13.95 7.81
N SER A 131 6.41 13.17 8.12
CA SER A 131 6.53 12.01 8.98
C SER A 131 5.67 10.84 8.50
N VAL A 132 6.05 9.65 8.96
CA VAL A 132 5.24 8.42 8.84
C VAL A 132 5.09 7.84 10.24
N GLU A 133 3.85 7.53 10.60
CA GLU A 133 3.51 6.80 11.81
C GLU A 133 2.91 5.46 11.39
N LYS A 134 3.51 4.35 11.83
CA LYS A 134 3.05 3.01 11.48
C LYS A 134 2.87 2.14 12.70
N ASP A 135 1.70 1.53 12.82
CA ASP A 135 1.43 0.53 13.83
C ASP A 135 2.19 -0.76 13.49
N VAL A 136 3.26 -1.01 14.25
CA VAL A 136 4.13 -2.18 14.12
C VAL A 136 3.91 -3.17 15.26
N THR A 137 2.81 -3.06 16.01
CA THR A 137 2.53 -3.91 17.17
C THR A 137 2.48 -5.39 16.79
N ARG A 138 2.09 -5.74 15.56
CA ARG A 138 2.09 -7.13 15.07
C ARG A 138 3.48 -7.81 15.13
N TYR A 139 4.56 -7.03 15.15
CA TYR A 139 5.95 -7.49 15.25
C TYR A 139 6.44 -7.58 16.71
N TYR A 140 5.52 -7.68 17.68
CA TYR A 140 5.81 -7.61 19.11
C TYR A 140 6.92 -8.57 19.56
N SER A 141 6.87 -9.83 19.11
CA SER A 141 7.85 -10.87 19.44
C SER A 141 9.26 -10.49 18.96
N LEU A 142 9.37 -9.86 17.79
CA LEU A 142 10.63 -9.34 17.26
C LEU A 142 11.09 -8.10 18.05
N LEU A 143 10.21 -7.12 18.26
CA LEU A 143 10.55 -5.81 18.84
C LEU A 143 10.94 -5.88 20.33
N LEU A 144 10.48 -6.89 21.05
CA LEU A 144 10.76 -7.08 22.48
C LEU A 144 11.70 -8.27 22.75
N ASN A 145 12.33 -8.84 21.72
CA ASN A 145 13.27 -9.93 21.90
C ASN A 145 14.54 -9.43 22.60
N LYS A 146 14.71 -9.79 23.88
CA LYS A 146 15.91 -9.44 24.68
C LYS A 146 17.07 -10.43 24.50
N ASN A 147 16.82 -11.57 23.88
CA ASN A 147 17.77 -12.66 23.78
C ASN A 147 18.64 -12.57 22.51
N GLN A 148 18.44 -11.54 21.69
CA GLN A 148 19.16 -11.33 20.43
C GLN A 148 19.67 -9.90 20.33
N ASN A 149 20.94 -9.76 19.93
CA ASN A 149 21.47 -8.47 19.48
C ASN A 149 20.96 -8.22 18.07
N GLN A 150 19.88 -7.46 17.94
CA GLN A 150 19.26 -7.19 16.65
C GLN A 150 19.91 -5.97 16.00
N THR A 151 19.82 -5.90 14.67
CA THR A 151 20.32 -4.76 13.90
C THR A 151 19.18 -4.13 13.13
N LEU A 152 18.99 -2.82 13.33
CA LEU A 152 18.15 -2.01 12.47
C LEU A 152 18.95 -1.65 11.21
N ALA A 153 18.40 -1.94 10.03
CA ALA A 153 18.94 -1.53 8.75
C ALA A 153 18.00 -0.51 8.08
N VAL A 154 18.54 0.61 7.64
CA VAL A 154 17.78 1.65 6.93
C VAL A 154 18.47 1.97 5.61
N TYR A 155 17.76 1.75 4.51
CA TYR A 155 18.24 2.09 3.17
C TYR A 155 17.39 3.19 2.57
N LEU A 156 18.02 4.31 2.22
CA LEU A 156 17.46 5.35 1.38
C LEU A 156 18.55 5.72 0.37
N GLY A 157 18.40 5.30 -0.88
CA GLY A 157 19.37 5.53 -1.94
C GLY A 157 19.34 6.96 -2.47
N ASN A 158 20.01 7.90 -1.80
CA ASN A 158 20.07 9.30 -2.22
C ASN A 158 21.34 9.64 -3.00
N LEU A 159 21.23 10.64 -3.88
CA LEU A 159 22.34 11.21 -4.63
C LEU A 159 22.29 12.73 -4.52
N VAL A 160 23.41 13.36 -4.14
CA VAL A 160 23.57 14.81 -4.14
C VAL A 160 24.62 15.21 -5.18
N ASP A 161 24.31 16.18 -6.03
CA ASP A 161 25.22 16.75 -7.02
C ASP A 161 24.86 18.22 -7.31
N LYS A 162 25.37 18.77 -8.42
CA LYS A 162 25.10 20.17 -8.82
C LYS A 162 23.63 20.44 -9.16
N THR A 163 22.88 19.40 -9.53
CA THR A 163 21.44 19.46 -9.86
C THR A 163 20.59 19.05 -8.66
N TYR A 164 20.91 17.92 -8.04
CA TYR A 164 20.18 17.36 -6.91
C TYR A 164 20.85 17.77 -5.60
N THR A 165 20.29 18.76 -4.92
CA THR A 165 20.90 19.37 -3.72
C THR A 165 20.23 18.94 -2.41
N GLY A 166 19.14 18.18 -2.48
CA GLY A 166 18.36 17.74 -1.31
C GLY A 166 19.01 16.59 -0.56
N VAL A 167 19.59 16.89 0.61
CA VAL A 167 19.94 15.90 1.64
C VAL A 167 18.69 15.59 2.47
N TYR A 168 18.47 14.32 2.81
CA TYR A 168 17.39 13.94 3.73
C TYR A 168 17.96 13.75 5.14
N HIS A 169 17.48 14.55 6.09
CA HIS A 169 17.81 14.43 7.51
C HIS A 169 16.72 13.60 8.19
N VAL A 170 17.08 12.44 8.72
CA VAL A 170 16.11 11.43 9.16
C VAL A 170 16.33 11.04 10.62
N ASN A 171 15.22 10.95 11.36
CA ASN A 171 15.15 10.29 12.65
C ASN A 171 14.17 9.10 12.58
N VAL A 172 14.61 7.94 13.09
CA VAL A 172 13.77 6.75 13.24
C VAL A 172 13.64 6.43 14.72
N SER A 173 12.41 6.43 15.23
CA SER A 173 12.11 6.09 16.63
C SER A 173 10.93 5.14 16.76
N PHE A 174 10.86 4.43 17.87
CA PHE A 174 9.70 3.63 18.27
C PHE A 174 9.02 4.26 19.48
N GLN A 175 7.70 4.26 19.51
CA GLN A 175 6.90 4.64 20.66
C GLN A 175 6.19 3.41 21.21
N PHE A 176 6.53 3.04 22.44
CA PHE A 176 5.98 1.91 23.17
C PHE A 176 4.92 2.39 24.14
N TYR A 177 3.66 2.01 23.93
CA TYR A 177 2.54 2.40 24.78
C TYR A 177 2.21 1.27 25.77
N PRO A 178 2.34 1.49 27.08
CA PRO A 178 2.01 0.49 28.10
C PRO A 178 0.53 0.08 28.05
N ILE A 179 0.22 -1.11 28.57
CA ILE A 179 -1.16 -1.53 28.90
C ILE A 179 -1.79 -0.55 29.92
N GLU A 180 -3.07 -0.25 29.76
CA GLU A 180 -3.87 0.40 30.79
C GLU A 180 -4.24 -0.63 31.89
N GLU A 181 -4.05 -0.30 33.17
CA GLU A 181 -4.12 -1.21 34.33
C GLU A 181 -5.41 -2.07 34.48
N ASN A 182 -6.46 -1.83 33.68
CA ASN A 182 -7.76 -2.50 33.72
C ASN A 182 -8.14 -3.32 32.47
N LEU A 183 -7.21 -3.53 31.53
CA LEU A 183 -7.48 -4.35 30.33
C LEU A 183 -6.92 -5.77 30.49
N VAL A 184 -7.81 -6.76 30.39
CA VAL A 184 -7.45 -8.18 30.32
C VAL A 184 -6.93 -8.51 28.91
N ASP A 185 -5.85 -9.28 28.87
CA ASP A 185 -4.99 -9.56 27.72
C ASP A 185 -5.72 -10.07 26.46
N GLY A 186 -5.55 -9.37 25.33
CA GLY A 186 -5.78 -9.88 23.96
C GLY A 186 -4.48 -10.36 23.27
N TYR A 187 -3.44 -10.60 24.08
CA TYR A 187 -2.06 -10.85 23.67
C TYR A 187 -1.84 -12.20 22.96
N ASP A 188 -2.81 -13.11 23.03
CA ASP A 188 -2.78 -14.41 22.33
C ASP A 188 -3.02 -14.29 20.80
N SER A 189 -2.96 -13.09 20.21
CA SER A 189 -3.27 -12.86 18.80
C SER A 189 -2.06 -12.60 17.87
N TRP A 190 -0.90 -12.19 18.39
CA TRP A 190 0.29 -11.90 17.57
C TRP A 190 1.17 -13.13 17.39
N ALA A 191 1.96 -13.13 16.32
CA ALA A 191 2.90 -14.22 16.04
C ALA A 191 3.99 -14.32 17.12
N ASP A 192 4.27 -15.54 17.56
CA ASP A 192 5.33 -15.84 18.53
C ASP A 192 6.73 -15.67 17.92
N LEU A 193 6.84 -15.80 16.59
CA LEU A 193 8.07 -15.63 15.83
C LEU A 193 7.78 -14.94 14.50
N VAL A 194 8.61 -13.96 14.12
CA VAL A 194 8.58 -13.35 12.79
C VAL A 194 9.93 -13.60 12.12
N MET A 195 9.94 -14.36 11.03
CA MET A 195 11.15 -14.68 10.29
C MET A 195 11.29 -13.78 9.05
N PRO A 196 12.50 -13.28 8.75
CA PRO A 196 12.75 -12.44 7.58
C PRO A 196 12.87 -13.27 6.30
N ILE A 197 12.17 -12.84 5.26
CA ILE A 197 12.34 -13.34 3.88
C ILE A 197 12.85 -12.18 3.06
N SER A 198 14.09 -11.81 3.36
CA SER A 198 14.84 -10.73 2.73
C SER A 198 16.24 -11.22 2.36
N ARG A 199 16.98 -10.42 1.61
CA ARG A 199 18.42 -10.60 1.38
C ARG A 199 19.20 -10.35 2.66
N ASN A 200 20.36 -11.00 2.74
CA ASN A 200 21.28 -10.85 3.87
C ASN A 200 22.28 -9.72 3.59
N LEU A 201 22.68 -8.99 4.64
CA LEU A 201 23.76 -8.00 4.59
C LEU A 201 25.15 -8.67 4.45
N PRO A 202 26.17 -7.95 3.96
CA PRO A 202 26.15 -6.58 3.42
C PRO A 202 25.63 -6.53 1.98
N LEU A 203 25.01 -5.41 1.60
CA LEU A 203 24.46 -5.16 0.27
C LEU A 203 24.89 -3.77 -0.21
N ASN A 204 24.67 -3.45 -1.49
CA ASN A 204 24.77 -2.09 -2.02
C ASN A 204 23.38 -1.53 -2.39
N ASP A 205 22.35 -2.02 -1.70
CA ASP A 205 20.94 -1.76 -1.93
C ASP A 205 20.15 -2.07 -0.64
N GLY A 206 18.83 -1.87 -0.64
CA GLY A 206 17.93 -2.38 0.38
C GLY A 206 17.93 -3.92 0.47
N LEU A 207 17.29 -4.46 1.51
CA LEU A 207 17.27 -5.90 1.77
C LEU A 207 16.23 -6.64 0.91
N TRP A 208 15.45 -5.94 0.09
CA TRP A 208 14.52 -6.55 -0.86
C TRP A 208 15.25 -7.30 -1.99
N PHE A 209 14.59 -8.32 -2.52
CA PHE A 209 14.94 -8.93 -3.80
C PHE A 209 14.54 -8.03 -4.96
N GLU A 210 15.29 -8.08 -6.06
CA GLU A 210 14.97 -7.39 -7.31
C GLU A 210 14.58 -8.43 -8.36
N ILE A 211 13.33 -8.41 -8.83
CA ILE A 211 12.90 -9.15 -10.02
C ILE A 211 13.20 -8.29 -11.24
N LYS A 212 14.03 -8.81 -12.14
CA LYS A 212 14.55 -8.07 -13.30
C LYS A 212 13.69 -8.19 -14.55
N ASN A 213 12.88 -9.23 -14.64
CA ASN A 213 11.97 -9.49 -15.75
C ASN A 213 11.01 -10.65 -15.38
N SER A 214 10.05 -10.93 -16.27
CA SER A 214 9.04 -11.98 -16.09
C SER A 214 9.55 -13.42 -15.89
N THR A 215 10.80 -13.73 -16.26
CA THR A 215 11.40 -15.07 -16.09
C THR A 215 12.27 -15.20 -14.83
N ASP A 216 12.47 -14.10 -14.11
CA ASP A 216 13.33 -14.04 -12.94
C ASP A 216 12.58 -14.51 -11.67
N PHE A 217 13.31 -15.16 -10.76
CA PHE A 217 12.77 -15.72 -9.52
C PHE A 217 13.64 -15.29 -8.34
N ALA A 218 13.02 -14.69 -7.33
CA ALA A 218 13.66 -14.44 -6.06
C ALA A 218 13.34 -15.58 -5.10
N LEU A 219 14.38 -16.24 -4.59
CA LEU A 219 14.25 -17.42 -3.74
C LEU A 219 14.89 -17.18 -2.37
N LYS A 220 14.28 -17.72 -1.32
CA LYS A 220 14.83 -17.73 0.04
C LYS A 220 14.59 -19.09 0.68
N GLU A 221 15.66 -19.73 1.09
CA GLU A 221 15.58 -20.93 1.92
C GLU A 221 15.41 -20.56 3.39
N LEU A 222 14.52 -21.28 4.07
CA LEU A 222 14.36 -21.19 5.52
C LEU A 222 13.92 -22.54 6.09
N LYS A 223 14.30 -22.78 7.34
CA LYS A 223 13.84 -23.92 8.12
C LYS A 223 12.76 -23.46 9.09
N ILE A 224 11.56 -24.00 8.93
CA ILE A 224 10.40 -23.62 9.74
C ILE A 224 10.40 -24.48 11.02
N PRO A 225 10.16 -23.89 12.22
CA PRO A 225 10.02 -24.66 13.45
C PRO A 225 8.90 -25.69 13.34
N GLN A 226 9.16 -26.92 13.79
CA GLN A 226 8.23 -28.04 13.60
C GLN A 226 6.97 -27.97 14.49
N ASN A 227 6.93 -27.05 15.46
CA ASN A 227 5.80 -26.84 16.36
C ASN A 227 4.88 -25.68 15.95
N VAL A 228 5.01 -25.15 14.74
CA VAL A 228 4.12 -24.10 14.22
C VAL A 228 2.70 -24.66 14.03
N TYR A 229 1.67 -23.94 14.47
CA TYR A 229 0.26 -24.29 14.20
C TYR A 229 -0.47 -23.28 13.31
N ARG A 230 0.11 -22.10 13.08
CA ARG A 230 -0.41 -21.08 12.16
C ARG A 230 0.75 -20.33 11.52
N ALA A 231 0.62 -20.02 10.23
CA ALA A 231 1.61 -19.25 9.47
C ALA A 231 0.96 -18.30 8.47
N VAL A 232 1.35 -17.03 8.51
CA VAL A 232 0.90 -15.98 7.58
C VAL A 232 2.12 -15.31 6.96
N LEU A 233 2.13 -15.20 5.63
CA LEU A 233 3.15 -14.49 4.89
C LEU A 233 2.71 -13.05 4.60
N GLU A 234 3.44 -12.05 5.09
CA GLU A 234 3.23 -10.64 4.77
C GLU A 234 4.25 -10.20 3.71
N VAL A 235 3.79 -9.92 2.49
CA VAL A 235 4.65 -9.59 1.33
C VAL A 235 4.60 -8.09 1.04
N TYR A 236 5.76 -7.48 0.85
CA TYR A 236 5.89 -6.09 0.41
C TYR A 236 6.29 -6.05 -1.06
N VAL A 237 5.67 -5.15 -1.83
CA VAL A 237 5.91 -5.02 -3.27
C VAL A 237 6.06 -3.55 -3.64
N SER A 238 7.04 -3.23 -4.48
CA SER A 238 7.11 -1.95 -5.19
C SER A 238 7.73 -2.14 -6.57
N PHE A 239 7.36 -1.28 -7.52
CA PHE A 239 7.70 -1.39 -8.94
C PHE A 239 8.33 -0.08 -9.40
N HIS A 240 9.39 -0.14 -10.20
CA HIS A 240 10.23 1.02 -10.53
C HIS A 240 10.66 0.99 -11.99
N GLU A 241 11.35 2.04 -12.43
CA GLU A 241 11.92 2.16 -13.78
C GLU A 241 10.85 1.91 -14.87
N ASN A 242 11.00 0.89 -15.72
CA ASN A 242 10.06 0.64 -16.82
C ASN A 242 8.69 0.14 -16.36
N ASP A 243 8.59 -0.35 -15.13
CA ASP A 243 7.32 -0.72 -14.51
C ASP A 243 6.84 0.30 -13.48
N GLU A 244 7.47 1.47 -13.30
CA GLU A 244 6.95 2.53 -12.41
C GLU A 244 5.52 2.95 -12.79
N PHE A 245 5.19 2.90 -14.09
CA PHE A 245 3.88 3.23 -14.67
C PHE A 245 3.21 2.02 -15.33
N TRP A 246 3.49 0.79 -14.87
CA TRP A 246 3.06 -0.47 -15.51
C TRP A 246 1.58 -0.50 -15.92
N TYR A 247 0.70 0.14 -15.15
CA TYR A 247 -0.75 0.25 -15.40
C TYR A 247 -1.13 0.99 -16.70
N SER A 248 -0.18 1.69 -17.30
CA SER A 248 -0.30 2.43 -18.57
C SER A 248 0.56 1.84 -19.69
N ASN A 249 1.27 0.74 -19.44
CA ASN A 249 2.13 0.10 -20.44
C ASN A 249 1.30 -0.49 -21.57
N LEU A 250 1.81 -0.38 -22.79
CA LEU A 250 1.11 -0.74 -24.01
C LEU A 250 1.39 -2.20 -24.41
N PRO A 251 0.50 -2.84 -25.19
CA PRO A 251 0.78 -4.14 -25.78
C PRO A 251 1.99 -4.09 -26.72
N ASN A 252 2.79 -5.17 -26.71
CA ASN A 252 3.99 -5.25 -27.56
C ASN A 252 3.65 -5.14 -29.05
N GLU A 253 2.53 -5.72 -29.50
CA GLU A 253 2.05 -5.62 -30.89
C GLU A 253 1.85 -4.18 -31.37
N TYR A 254 1.37 -3.28 -30.49
CA TYR A 254 1.19 -1.87 -30.80
C TYR A 254 2.54 -1.14 -30.87
N ILE A 255 3.45 -1.47 -29.95
CA ILE A 255 4.80 -0.92 -29.89
C ILE A 255 5.57 -1.29 -31.17
N ASP A 256 5.52 -2.55 -31.57
CA ASP A 256 6.20 -3.09 -32.75
C ASP A 256 5.62 -2.46 -34.04
N ALA A 257 4.29 -2.44 -34.17
CA ALA A 257 3.62 -1.86 -35.35
C ALA A 257 3.93 -0.36 -35.57
N ASN A 258 4.26 0.36 -34.49
CA ASN A 258 4.55 1.80 -34.53
C ASN A 258 6.03 2.14 -34.32
N ASN A 259 6.94 1.15 -34.30
CA ASN A 259 8.37 1.33 -34.07
C ASN A 259 8.72 2.10 -32.77
N LEU A 260 7.97 1.87 -31.69
CA LEU A 260 8.13 2.57 -30.40
C LEU A 260 9.13 1.87 -29.47
N THR A 261 10.32 1.52 -29.96
CA THR A 261 11.31 0.64 -29.29
C THR A 261 11.83 1.13 -27.93
N SER A 262 11.51 2.36 -27.52
CA SER A 262 11.87 2.94 -26.22
C SER A 262 10.73 3.00 -25.21
N THR A 263 9.53 2.54 -25.58
CA THR A 263 8.33 2.52 -24.74
C THR A 263 8.26 1.21 -23.95
N PRO A 264 8.03 1.25 -22.63
CA PRO A 264 7.77 0.05 -21.84
C PRO A 264 6.56 -0.74 -22.36
N GLY A 265 6.74 -2.04 -22.56
CA GLY A 265 5.73 -2.95 -23.09
C GLY A 265 5.10 -3.87 -22.04
N ASN A 266 4.74 -5.06 -22.50
CA ASN A 266 4.10 -6.15 -21.75
C ASN A 266 2.69 -5.82 -21.21
N GLY A 267 2.03 -4.79 -21.74
CA GLY A 267 0.66 -4.42 -21.38
C GLY A 267 0.48 -4.04 -19.90
N PRO A 268 -0.77 -3.77 -19.49
CA PRO A 268 -1.05 -3.11 -18.23
C PRO A 268 -1.25 -4.04 -17.04
N PHE A 269 -0.92 -5.33 -17.14
CA PHE A 269 -1.19 -6.31 -16.08
C PHE A 269 0.09 -6.93 -15.53
N ARG A 270 0.19 -6.98 -14.20
CA ARG A 270 1.29 -7.57 -13.43
C ARG A 270 0.68 -8.36 -12.28
N GLU A 271 1.20 -9.54 -12.05
CA GLU A 271 0.78 -10.43 -10.96
C GLU A 271 2.02 -10.93 -10.24
N VAL A 272 2.06 -10.73 -8.93
CA VAL A 272 3.10 -11.34 -8.10
C VAL A 272 2.63 -12.72 -7.68
N LEU A 273 3.43 -13.73 -7.97
CA LEU A 273 3.21 -15.12 -7.57
C LEU A 273 4.12 -15.45 -6.40
N VAL A 274 3.55 -16.11 -5.40
CA VAL A 274 4.26 -16.62 -4.23
C VAL A 274 4.20 -18.13 -4.24
N SER A 275 5.35 -18.76 -4.11
CA SER A 275 5.51 -20.21 -4.14
C SER A 275 6.28 -20.73 -2.93
N ILE A 276 6.01 -21.97 -2.56
CA ILE A 276 6.75 -22.75 -1.57
C ILE A 276 7.17 -24.05 -2.28
N ASP A 277 8.47 -24.33 -2.34
CA ASP A 277 9.05 -25.47 -3.07
C ASP A 277 8.52 -25.60 -4.52
N GLY A 278 8.42 -24.45 -5.21
CA GLY A 278 7.88 -24.37 -6.57
C GLY A 278 6.35 -24.45 -6.69
N VAL A 279 5.62 -24.70 -5.60
CA VAL A 279 4.16 -24.78 -5.59
C VAL A 279 3.55 -23.41 -5.26
N VAL A 280 2.70 -22.86 -6.14
CA VAL A 280 2.04 -21.55 -5.93
C VAL A 280 1.06 -21.62 -4.76
N VAL A 281 1.34 -20.89 -3.68
CA VAL A 281 0.50 -20.82 -2.47
C VAL A 281 -0.33 -19.55 -2.38
N GLY A 282 -0.02 -18.53 -3.21
CA GLY A 282 -0.81 -17.32 -3.26
C GLY A 282 -0.39 -16.38 -4.38
N SER A 283 -1.19 -15.33 -4.55
CA SER A 283 -0.96 -14.28 -5.54
C SER A 283 -1.30 -12.91 -4.98
N ILE A 284 -0.69 -11.87 -5.55
CA ILE A 284 -0.92 -10.46 -5.20
C ILE A 284 -1.07 -9.65 -6.47
N TRP A 285 -2.20 -8.97 -6.59
CA TRP A 285 -2.45 -7.94 -7.60
C TRP A 285 -2.36 -6.58 -6.88
N PRO A 286 -1.22 -5.90 -6.98
CA PRO A 286 -0.91 -4.79 -6.09
C PRO A 286 -1.81 -3.58 -6.35
N PHE A 287 -2.12 -2.83 -5.29
CA PHE A 287 -2.66 -1.48 -5.42
C PHE A 287 -1.69 -0.61 -6.21
N THR A 288 -2.24 0.19 -7.13
CA THR A 288 -1.48 1.07 -8.01
C THR A 288 -1.03 2.33 -7.29
N VAL A 289 0.01 2.18 -6.45
CA VAL A 289 0.69 3.31 -5.80
C VAL A 289 1.31 4.20 -6.87
N ILE A 290 1.00 5.50 -6.82
CA ILE A 290 1.71 6.52 -7.60
C ILE A 290 2.72 7.17 -6.67
N PHE A 291 4.00 7.15 -7.02
CA PHE A 291 5.04 7.77 -6.21
C PHE A 291 4.96 9.30 -6.25
N THR A 292 5.66 9.96 -5.33
CA THR A 292 5.55 11.42 -5.15
C THR A 292 6.12 12.22 -6.32
N GLY A 293 6.84 11.58 -7.25
CA GLY A 293 7.23 12.13 -8.55
C GLY A 293 6.40 11.66 -9.75
N GLY A 294 5.51 10.69 -9.55
CA GLY A 294 4.79 10.02 -10.64
C GLY A 294 3.69 10.86 -11.27
N VAL A 295 3.47 10.65 -12.58
CA VAL A 295 2.46 11.33 -13.44
C VAL A 295 2.68 12.85 -13.55
N ASN A 296 2.45 13.57 -12.47
CA ASN A 296 2.75 14.99 -12.33
C ASN A 296 3.12 15.27 -10.86
N PRO A 297 4.39 15.60 -10.56
CA PRO A 297 4.88 15.78 -9.19
C PRO A 297 4.20 16.93 -8.43
N LEU A 298 3.51 17.84 -9.12
CA LEU A 298 2.79 18.96 -8.50
C LEU A 298 1.48 18.51 -7.85
N LEU A 299 0.94 17.35 -8.24
CA LEU A 299 -0.27 16.78 -7.62
C LEU A 299 -0.03 16.40 -6.15
N TRP A 300 1.18 15.91 -5.85
CA TRP A 300 1.48 15.24 -4.59
C TRP A 300 2.00 16.19 -3.49
N ARG A 301 1.60 17.47 -3.56
CA ARG A 301 2.13 18.55 -2.71
C ARG A 301 1.01 19.46 -2.20
N PRO A 302 0.75 19.52 -0.87
CA PRO A 302 1.39 18.78 0.23
C PRO A 302 0.76 17.40 0.51
N ILE A 303 -0.37 17.08 -0.14
CA ILE A 303 -1.09 15.82 0.07
C ILE A 303 -0.51 14.77 -0.88
N THR A 304 0.13 13.75 -0.33
CA THR A 304 0.77 12.71 -1.14
C THR A 304 -0.23 11.64 -1.60
N ALA A 305 0.16 10.86 -2.60
CA ALA A 305 -0.70 9.83 -3.17
C ALA A 305 -1.08 8.75 -2.12
N ILE A 306 -2.21 8.08 -2.32
CA ILE A 306 -2.62 6.97 -1.46
C ILE A 306 -1.49 5.92 -1.42
N GLY A 307 -0.99 5.59 -0.23
CA GLY A 307 0.01 4.55 -0.02
C GLY A 307 1.45 4.92 -0.39
N SER A 308 1.76 6.17 -0.77
CA SER A 308 3.15 6.53 -1.12
C SER A 308 4.06 6.67 0.10
N PHE A 309 3.53 7.05 1.26
CA PHE A 309 4.31 7.20 2.50
C PHE A 309 4.34 5.93 3.37
N ASP A 310 3.34 5.07 3.25
CA ASP A 310 3.33 3.72 3.84
C ASP A 310 2.76 2.78 2.78
N LEU A 311 3.66 2.11 2.04
CA LEU A 311 3.27 1.23 0.96
C LEU A 311 2.49 0.02 1.51
N PRO A 312 1.43 -0.44 0.82
CA PRO A 312 0.69 -1.61 1.26
C PRO A 312 1.55 -2.89 1.30
N SER A 313 1.38 -3.67 2.35
CA SER A 313 1.78 -5.08 2.40
C SER A 313 0.55 -6.00 2.22
N TYR A 314 0.79 -7.24 1.82
CA TYR A 314 -0.27 -8.20 1.48
C TYR A 314 -0.08 -9.51 2.24
N ASN A 315 -1.12 -9.94 2.94
CA ASN A 315 -1.09 -11.16 3.73
C ASN A 315 -1.59 -12.36 2.91
N ILE A 316 -0.86 -13.48 2.98
CA ILE A 316 -1.24 -14.78 2.41
C ILE A 316 -1.29 -15.79 3.57
N GLU A 317 -2.45 -16.39 3.78
CA GLU A 317 -2.65 -17.42 4.81
C GLU A 317 -2.13 -18.77 4.30
N ILE A 318 -0.96 -19.17 4.80
CA ILE A 318 -0.27 -20.41 4.42
C ILE A 318 -0.42 -21.52 5.46
N THR A 319 -1.17 -21.28 6.55
CA THR A 319 -1.54 -22.33 7.53
C THR A 319 -2.04 -23.63 6.90
N PRO A 320 -2.92 -23.61 5.86
CA PRO A 320 -3.33 -24.84 5.17
C PRO A 320 -2.19 -25.67 4.57
N PHE A 321 -1.05 -25.04 4.31
CA PHE A 321 0.12 -25.64 3.66
C PHE A 321 1.18 -26.14 4.67
N LEU A 322 0.97 -25.93 5.97
CA LEU A 322 1.93 -26.32 7.01
C LEU A 322 2.29 -27.81 7.01
N GLY A 323 1.35 -28.68 6.60
CA GLY A 323 1.61 -30.12 6.50
C GLY A 323 2.80 -30.51 5.62
N GLU A 324 3.12 -29.69 4.61
CA GLU A 324 4.22 -29.96 3.67
C GLU A 324 5.57 -29.38 4.14
N ILE A 325 5.56 -28.45 5.12
CA ILE A 325 6.74 -27.64 5.48
C ILE A 325 7.19 -27.75 6.93
N LEU A 326 6.62 -28.70 7.69
CA LEU A 326 6.97 -28.98 9.10
C LEU A 326 7.87 -30.21 9.27
N ASP A 327 8.49 -30.68 8.19
CA ASP A 327 9.31 -31.90 8.19
C ASP A 327 10.72 -31.71 8.82
N GLY A 328 11.07 -30.46 9.17
CA GLY A 328 12.35 -30.09 9.77
C GLY A 328 13.48 -29.89 8.76
N LYS A 329 13.20 -29.88 7.46
CA LYS A 329 14.13 -29.51 6.39
C LYS A 329 14.03 -28.01 6.08
N SER A 330 14.91 -27.57 5.19
CA SER A 330 14.79 -26.23 4.58
C SER A 330 13.80 -26.29 3.44
N HIS A 331 12.97 -25.26 3.33
CA HIS A 331 12.01 -25.06 2.25
C HIS A 331 12.30 -23.74 1.54
N GLU A 332 12.03 -23.70 0.24
CA GLU A 332 12.26 -22.53 -0.60
C GLU A 332 10.99 -21.71 -0.75
N ILE A 333 11.04 -20.45 -0.34
CA ILE A 333 9.99 -19.46 -0.65
C ILE A 333 10.43 -18.68 -1.89
N GLY A 334 9.59 -18.71 -2.92
CA GLY A 334 9.87 -18.09 -4.22
C GLY A 334 8.88 -16.99 -4.60
N PHE A 335 9.40 -15.91 -5.20
CA PHE A 335 8.63 -14.81 -5.77
C PHE A 335 8.93 -14.64 -7.25
N ASN A 336 7.89 -14.41 -8.05
CA ASN A 336 7.99 -14.05 -9.47
C ASN A 336 6.90 -13.00 -9.80
N VAL A 337 7.13 -12.21 -10.85
CA VAL A 337 6.14 -11.24 -11.33
C VAL A 337 5.84 -11.49 -12.80
N THR A 338 4.60 -11.87 -13.13
CA THR A 338 4.19 -12.10 -14.51
C THR A 338 4.28 -10.81 -15.31
N ASN A 339 4.70 -10.90 -16.57
CA ASN A 339 4.84 -9.75 -17.49
C ASN A 339 5.79 -8.65 -17.01
N ALA A 340 6.53 -8.87 -15.92
CA ALA A 340 7.43 -7.86 -15.38
C ALA A 340 8.50 -7.43 -16.38
N LEU A 341 8.69 -6.11 -16.41
CA LEU A 341 9.91 -5.47 -16.85
C LEU A 341 10.84 -5.32 -15.63
N ASN A 342 11.90 -4.52 -15.78
CA ASN A 342 12.91 -4.40 -14.75
C ASN A 342 12.47 -3.57 -13.54
N VAL A 343 12.99 -4.03 -12.40
CA VAL A 343 12.97 -3.48 -11.05
C VAL A 343 11.62 -3.57 -10.34
N TRP A 344 11.31 -4.79 -9.91
CA TRP A 344 10.34 -5.01 -8.84
C TRP A 344 11.07 -5.38 -7.56
N TYR A 345 10.86 -4.60 -6.51
CA TYR A 345 11.36 -4.91 -5.19
C TYR A 345 10.33 -5.70 -4.39
N ILE A 346 10.74 -6.88 -3.95
CA ILE A 346 9.90 -7.83 -3.21
C ILE A 346 10.69 -8.40 -2.03
N ASP A 347 10.05 -8.50 -0.89
CA ASP A 347 10.47 -9.29 0.26
C ASP A 347 9.22 -9.62 1.10
N ALA A 348 9.41 -10.41 2.15
CA ALA A 348 8.31 -10.79 3.01
C ALA A 348 8.73 -11.02 4.45
N ASN A 349 7.72 -11.03 5.33
CA ASN A 349 7.84 -11.41 6.73
C ASN A 349 6.95 -12.64 6.97
N LEU A 350 7.53 -13.71 7.50
CA LEU A 350 6.80 -14.92 7.86
C LEU A 350 6.41 -14.87 9.34
N HIS A 351 5.13 -14.66 9.59
CA HIS A 351 4.52 -14.63 10.92
C HIS A 351 4.12 -16.03 11.34
N LEU A 352 4.65 -16.53 12.46
CA LEU A 352 4.48 -17.89 12.95
C LEU A 352 3.91 -17.90 14.36
N TRP A 353 2.87 -18.71 14.59
CA TRP A 353 2.35 -19.02 15.92
C TRP A 353 2.80 -20.42 16.32
N LEU A 354 3.41 -20.53 17.50
CA LEU A 354 4.10 -21.73 17.96
C LEU A 354 3.29 -22.42 19.06
N ASP A 355 3.19 -23.74 18.97
CA ASP A 355 2.66 -24.56 20.04
C ASP A 355 3.72 -24.71 21.13
N LYS A 356 3.51 -24.02 22.26
CA LYS A 356 4.43 -24.02 23.40
C LYS A 356 4.35 -25.31 24.23
N LYS A 357 3.34 -26.16 23.99
CA LYS A 357 3.12 -27.42 24.73
C LYS A 357 3.51 -28.65 23.92
N SER A 358 3.86 -28.49 22.64
CA SER A 358 4.32 -29.57 21.78
C SER A 358 5.63 -29.22 21.11
N GLU A 359 6.53 -30.20 21.00
CA GLU A 359 7.77 -30.05 20.22
C GLU A 359 7.52 -30.12 18.71
N LYS A 360 6.42 -30.77 18.30
CA LYS A 360 6.03 -30.94 16.89
C LYS A 360 4.52 -30.90 16.72
N THR A 361 4.06 -30.26 15.66
CA THR A 361 2.69 -30.34 15.16
C THR A 361 2.66 -31.27 13.95
N GLN A 362 1.47 -31.75 13.60
CA GLN A 362 1.25 -32.55 12.38
C GLN A 362 0.24 -31.83 11.52
N GLY A 363 0.36 -31.93 10.21
CA GLY A 363 -0.65 -31.37 9.33
C GLY A 363 -0.66 -32.05 7.97
N GLN A 364 -1.66 -31.73 7.18
CA GLN A 364 -1.78 -32.22 5.82
C GLN A 364 -2.55 -31.22 4.95
N VAL A 365 -2.09 -31.02 3.72
CA VAL A 365 -2.86 -30.32 2.69
C VAL A 365 -3.99 -31.23 2.22
N SER A 366 -5.23 -30.79 2.44
CA SER A 366 -6.43 -31.52 2.00
C SER A 366 -6.86 -31.13 0.59
N LYS A 367 -6.66 -29.87 0.20
CA LYS A 367 -6.99 -29.35 -1.13
C LYS A 367 -6.09 -28.19 -1.49
N HIS A 368 -5.51 -28.25 -2.68
CA HIS A 368 -4.81 -27.13 -3.31
C HIS A 368 -5.32 -26.98 -4.73
N VAL A 369 -5.91 -25.82 -5.03
CA VAL A 369 -6.40 -25.47 -6.36
C VAL A 369 -5.87 -24.09 -6.69
N SER A 370 -4.93 -24.02 -7.63
CA SER A 370 -4.47 -22.79 -8.25
C SER A 370 -4.92 -22.80 -9.70
N THR A 371 -5.95 -22.00 -10.01
CA THR A 371 -6.43 -21.91 -11.39
C THR A 371 -5.42 -21.17 -12.27
N PRO A 372 -5.22 -21.59 -13.54
CA PRO A 372 -4.46 -20.80 -14.49
C PRO A 372 -5.05 -19.40 -14.65
N LEU A 373 -4.20 -18.41 -14.92
CA LEU A 373 -4.65 -17.05 -15.19
C LEU A 373 -5.51 -17.03 -16.46
N VAL A 374 -6.76 -16.58 -16.35
CA VAL A 374 -7.62 -16.35 -17.51
C VAL A 374 -7.33 -14.94 -18.01
N VAL A 375 -6.95 -14.80 -19.28
CA VAL A 375 -6.59 -13.52 -19.90
C VAL A 375 -7.42 -13.31 -21.15
N SER A 376 -7.97 -12.10 -21.30
CA SER A 376 -8.57 -11.62 -22.54
C SER A 376 -7.95 -10.26 -22.89
N LEU A 377 -7.35 -10.18 -24.06
CA LEU A 377 -6.73 -8.99 -24.62
C LEU A 377 -7.45 -8.65 -25.93
N VAL A 378 -7.91 -7.41 -26.04
CA VAL A 378 -8.52 -6.89 -27.27
C VAL A 378 -7.84 -5.58 -27.63
N SER A 379 -7.25 -5.52 -28.81
CA SER A 379 -6.55 -4.35 -29.33
C SER A 379 -7.18 -3.90 -30.64
N ASN A 380 -7.40 -2.61 -30.80
CA ASN A 380 -7.88 -2.00 -32.05
C ASN A 380 -7.20 -0.65 -32.23
N PHE A 381 -6.32 -0.52 -33.22
CA PHE A 381 -5.54 0.69 -33.45
C PHE A 381 -5.25 0.91 -34.93
N SER A 382 -5.00 2.17 -35.28
CA SER A 382 -4.55 2.61 -36.60
C SER A 382 -3.45 3.65 -36.40
N GLY A 383 -2.20 3.28 -36.71
CA GLY A 383 -1.05 4.10 -36.34
C GLY A 383 -0.97 4.27 -34.81
N LEU A 384 -0.80 5.51 -34.37
CA LEU A 384 -0.59 5.87 -32.96
C LEU A 384 -1.89 6.03 -32.15
N ASP A 385 -3.05 5.89 -32.78
CA ASP A 385 -4.34 6.04 -32.13
C ASP A 385 -5.02 4.67 -32.02
N GLY A 386 -5.61 4.37 -30.86
CA GLY A 386 -6.17 3.05 -30.61
C GLY A 386 -6.75 2.84 -29.23
N THR A 387 -7.41 1.70 -29.06
CA THR A 387 -7.99 1.24 -27.80
C THR A 387 -7.52 -0.18 -27.47
N PHE A 388 -7.15 -0.38 -26.22
CA PHE A 388 -6.64 -1.65 -25.69
C PHE A 388 -7.47 -2.02 -24.46
N LEU A 389 -8.02 -3.23 -24.45
CA LEU A 389 -8.78 -3.78 -23.33
C LEU A 389 -8.06 -5.01 -22.82
N THR A 390 -7.79 -5.05 -21.52
CA THR A 390 -7.22 -6.20 -20.83
C THR A 390 -8.14 -6.59 -19.69
N SER A 391 -8.58 -7.84 -19.65
CA SER A 391 -9.30 -8.39 -18.51
C SER A 391 -8.66 -9.70 -18.06
N THR A 392 -8.49 -9.86 -16.76
CA THR A 392 -7.93 -11.08 -16.18
C THR A 392 -8.69 -11.55 -14.95
N SER A 393 -8.66 -12.85 -14.67
CA SER A 393 -9.21 -13.43 -13.44
C SER A 393 -8.38 -14.62 -12.97
N ARG A 394 -8.28 -14.81 -11.66
CA ARG A 394 -7.64 -15.96 -11.01
C ARG A 394 -8.37 -16.30 -9.71
N SER A 395 -8.40 -17.58 -9.36
CA SER A 395 -8.79 -18.08 -8.04
C SER A 395 -7.75 -19.05 -7.50
N ILE A 396 -7.35 -18.87 -6.24
CA ILE A 396 -6.48 -19.77 -5.48
C ILE A 396 -7.24 -20.21 -4.24
N LYS A 397 -7.36 -21.53 -4.04
CA LYS A 397 -8.00 -22.14 -2.88
C LYS A 397 -7.07 -23.16 -2.24
N LEU A 398 -6.83 -22.96 -0.96
CA LEU A 398 -6.08 -23.88 -0.10
C LEU A 398 -6.97 -24.38 1.02
N THR A 399 -6.83 -25.64 1.39
CA THR A 399 -7.47 -26.23 2.56
C THR A 399 -6.53 -27.28 3.13
N GLY A 400 -6.35 -27.25 4.45
CA GLY A 400 -5.52 -28.20 5.15
C GLY A 400 -5.83 -28.16 6.64
N TRP A 401 -5.28 -29.11 7.37
CA TRP A 401 -5.47 -29.20 8.81
C TRP A 401 -4.13 -29.30 9.53
N VAL A 402 -4.09 -28.79 10.76
CA VAL A 402 -2.95 -28.90 11.66
C VAL A 402 -3.43 -29.36 13.03
N ASN A 403 -2.85 -30.45 13.50
CA ASN A 403 -3.07 -31.01 14.82
C ASN A 403 -1.99 -30.50 15.78
N SER A 404 -2.43 -29.87 16.87
CA SER A 404 -1.60 -29.25 17.90
C SER A 404 -2.16 -29.59 19.31
N SER A 405 -1.48 -29.14 20.36
CA SER A 405 -1.97 -29.22 21.74
C SER A 405 -3.27 -28.45 21.97
N TYR A 406 -3.64 -27.55 21.06
CA TYR A 406 -4.90 -26.81 21.07
C TYR A 406 -6.03 -27.54 20.33
N GLY A 407 -5.75 -28.71 19.76
CA GLY A 407 -6.67 -29.52 18.97
C GLY A 407 -6.35 -29.50 17.48
N ASN A 408 -7.23 -30.14 16.70
CA ASN A 408 -7.11 -30.21 15.25
C ASN A 408 -7.85 -29.02 14.59
N ILE A 409 -7.06 -28.15 13.97
CA ILE A 409 -7.47 -26.89 13.33
C ILE A 409 -7.50 -27.10 11.82
N THR A 410 -8.68 -27.07 11.21
CA THR A 410 -8.83 -27.08 9.75
C THR A 410 -8.91 -25.64 9.27
N THR A 411 -8.02 -25.25 8.36
CA THR A 411 -7.98 -23.91 7.76
C THR A 411 -8.24 -24.00 6.26
N GLY A 412 -9.18 -23.20 5.79
CA GLY A 412 -9.38 -22.89 4.37
C GLY A 412 -9.01 -21.44 4.08
N SER A 413 -8.27 -21.20 3.00
CA SER A 413 -8.01 -19.87 2.48
C SER A 413 -8.39 -19.79 1.00
N ILE A 414 -8.97 -18.65 0.61
CA ILE A 414 -9.40 -18.37 -0.76
C ILE A 414 -8.92 -16.97 -1.13
N GLN A 415 -8.32 -16.85 -2.32
CA GLN A 415 -8.06 -15.58 -2.97
C GLN A 415 -8.75 -15.58 -4.34
N ASP A 416 -9.66 -14.64 -4.55
CA ASP A 416 -10.38 -14.44 -5.82
C ASP A 416 -10.06 -13.07 -6.39
N PHE A 417 -9.69 -13.05 -7.67
CA PHE A 417 -9.19 -11.87 -8.35
C PHE A 417 -9.93 -11.60 -9.67
N SER A 418 -10.24 -10.33 -9.92
CA SER A 418 -10.81 -9.86 -11.20
C SER A 418 -10.26 -8.49 -11.55
N TYR A 419 -9.74 -8.36 -12.77
CA TYR A 419 -9.04 -7.17 -13.26
C TYR A 419 -9.63 -6.74 -14.58
N GLN A 420 -9.77 -5.43 -14.75
CA GLN A 420 -10.14 -4.81 -16.01
C GLN A 420 -9.28 -3.57 -16.20
N ASN A 421 -8.77 -3.40 -17.42
CA ASN A 421 -8.07 -2.20 -17.83
C ASN A 421 -8.45 -1.82 -19.26
N SER A 422 -8.63 -0.53 -19.48
CA SER A 422 -8.82 0.09 -20.78
C SER A 422 -7.82 1.21 -20.95
N ILE A 423 -7.02 1.14 -22.03
CA ILE A 423 -6.14 2.20 -22.48
C ILE A 423 -6.68 2.75 -23.80
N VAL A 424 -6.79 4.07 -23.93
CA VAL A 424 -7.07 4.76 -25.18
C VAL A 424 -5.90 5.68 -25.50
N MET A 425 -5.29 5.49 -26.67
CA MET A 425 -4.31 6.39 -27.26
C MET A 425 -5.01 7.26 -28.31
N GLY A 426 -4.72 8.56 -28.31
CA GLY A 426 -5.25 9.49 -29.30
C GLY A 426 -4.32 10.68 -29.50
N ASN A 427 -4.75 11.64 -30.34
CA ASN A 427 -3.96 12.81 -30.71
C ASN A 427 -2.58 12.42 -31.28
N ASN A 428 -2.54 11.40 -32.16
CA ASN A 428 -1.32 10.80 -32.68
C ASN A 428 -0.38 10.33 -31.56
N GLY A 429 -0.94 9.65 -30.56
CA GLY A 429 -0.20 9.09 -29.43
C GLY A 429 0.16 10.07 -28.29
N ASN A 430 -0.16 11.36 -28.40
CA ASN A 430 0.14 12.35 -27.35
C ASN A 430 -0.83 12.27 -26.16
N MET A 431 -2.06 11.84 -26.42
CA MET A 431 -3.10 11.67 -25.41
C MET A 431 -3.19 10.21 -25.00
N GLN A 432 -3.25 9.96 -23.69
CA GLN A 432 -3.51 8.64 -23.13
C GLN A 432 -4.60 8.71 -22.06
N ILE A 433 -5.55 7.78 -22.11
CA ILE A 433 -6.56 7.57 -21.08
C ILE A 433 -6.44 6.15 -20.56
N VAL A 434 -6.29 5.97 -19.25
CA VAL A 434 -6.27 4.66 -18.58
C VAL A 434 -7.44 4.58 -17.61
N ARG A 435 -8.19 3.49 -17.67
CA ARG A 435 -9.19 3.09 -16.67
C ARG A 435 -8.85 1.71 -16.19
N GLN A 436 -8.57 1.55 -14.90
CA GLN A 436 -8.21 0.27 -14.29
C GLN A 436 -9.09 0.01 -13.07
N ASP A 437 -9.59 -1.22 -12.95
CA ASP A 437 -10.30 -1.73 -11.79
C ASP A 437 -9.71 -3.10 -11.40
N ILE A 438 -9.27 -3.22 -10.15
CA ILE A 438 -8.75 -4.45 -9.55
C ILE A 438 -9.66 -4.84 -8.39
N HIS A 439 -10.23 -6.03 -8.45
CA HIS A 439 -10.93 -6.66 -7.33
C HIS A 439 -10.03 -7.75 -6.76
N PHE A 440 -9.78 -7.66 -5.46
CA PHE A 440 -9.01 -8.63 -4.70
C PHE A 440 -9.82 -9.00 -3.46
N ASN A 441 -10.44 -10.18 -3.50
CA ASN A 441 -11.18 -10.75 -2.39
C ASN A 441 -10.35 -11.86 -1.75
N ASP A 442 -10.19 -11.81 -0.44
CA ASP A 442 -9.50 -12.81 0.35
C ASP A 442 -10.34 -13.23 1.55
N SER A 443 -10.40 -14.54 1.79
CA SER A 443 -11.08 -15.09 2.95
C SER A 443 -10.29 -16.23 3.58
N VAL A 444 -10.41 -16.33 4.90
CA VAL A 444 -9.83 -17.38 5.73
C VAL A 444 -10.89 -17.87 6.69
N GLN A 445 -11.03 -19.18 6.79
CA GLN A 445 -11.88 -19.84 7.78
C GLN A 445 -11.05 -20.91 8.47
N ALA A 446 -10.87 -20.78 9.78
CA ALA A 446 -10.19 -21.75 10.62
C ALA A 446 -11.16 -22.26 11.68
N GLU A 447 -11.33 -23.58 11.72
CA GLU A 447 -12.26 -24.27 12.62
C GLU A 447 -11.50 -25.29 13.46
N ASN A 448 -11.72 -25.27 14.76
CA ASN A 448 -11.20 -26.28 15.66
C ASN A 448 -12.28 -27.34 15.90
N SER A 449 -11.94 -28.62 15.67
CA SER A 449 -12.87 -29.74 15.88
C SER A 449 -13.24 -29.97 17.36
N GLN A 450 -12.41 -29.51 18.31
CA GLN A 450 -12.57 -29.74 19.74
C GLN A 450 -13.15 -28.53 20.49
N SER A 451 -13.13 -27.35 19.89
CA SER A 451 -13.72 -26.13 20.46
C SER A 451 -14.54 -25.43 19.39
N LEU A 452 -15.73 -24.91 19.72
CA LEU A 452 -16.57 -24.13 18.80
C LEU A 452 -15.93 -22.79 18.35
N GLN A 453 -14.61 -22.62 18.56
CA GLN A 453 -13.85 -21.46 18.14
C GLN A 453 -13.65 -21.50 16.62
N VAL A 454 -14.30 -20.55 15.95
CA VAL A 454 -14.18 -20.31 14.52
C VAL A 454 -13.50 -18.96 14.35
N HIS A 455 -12.26 -18.96 13.88
CA HIS A 455 -11.62 -17.75 13.39
C HIS A 455 -11.98 -17.58 11.91
N SER A 456 -12.67 -16.50 11.58
CA SER A 456 -13.00 -16.19 10.19
C SER A 456 -12.58 -14.78 9.85
N PHE A 457 -12.02 -14.61 8.66
CA PHE A 457 -11.64 -13.33 8.08
C PHE A 457 -12.13 -13.28 6.64
N GLU A 458 -12.67 -12.14 6.24
CA GLU A 458 -13.04 -11.84 4.86
C GLU A 458 -12.68 -10.39 4.59
N SER A 459 -11.96 -10.12 3.50
CA SER A 459 -11.72 -8.78 2.99
C SER A 459 -12.07 -8.72 1.51
N LEU A 460 -12.86 -7.70 1.15
CA LEU A 460 -13.26 -7.39 -0.21
C LEU A 460 -12.62 -6.06 -0.58
N LYS A 461 -11.59 -6.10 -1.42
CA LYS A 461 -10.83 -4.92 -1.84
C LYS A 461 -11.18 -4.55 -3.28
N LYS A 462 -11.40 -3.25 -3.53
CA LYS A 462 -11.50 -2.67 -4.87
C LYS A 462 -10.50 -1.53 -5.01
N PHE A 463 -9.57 -1.68 -5.94
CA PHE A 463 -8.62 -0.64 -6.34
C PHE A 463 -9.04 -0.09 -7.70
N SER A 464 -9.14 1.24 -7.80
CA SER A 464 -9.55 1.89 -9.04
C SER A 464 -8.56 2.98 -9.42
N LEU A 465 -8.18 3.04 -10.69
CA LEU A 465 -7.37 4.12 -11.24
C LEU A 465 -8.04 4.68 -12.49
N PHE A 466 -8.09 6.01 -12.57
CA PHE A 466 -8.29 6.76 -13.80
C PHE A 466 -7.08 7.66 -14.01
N LEU A 467 -6.54 7.66 -15.22
CA LEU A 467 -5.50 8.57 -15.66
C LEU A 467 -5.92 9.16 -17.00
N TYR A 468 -5.82 10.47 -17.13
CA TYR A 468 -5.79 11.19 -18.39
C TYR A 468 -4.46 11.92 -18.45
N SER A 469 -3.73 11.77 -19.54
CA SER A 469 -2.55 12.56 -19.85
C SER A 469 -2.62 13.06 -21.28
N ASP A 470 -2.10 14.26 -21.51
CA ASP A 470 -1.97 14.85 -22.84
C ASP A 470 -0.77 15.79 -22.87
N THR A 471 -0.11 15.86 -24.01
CA THR A 471 1.09 16.68 -24.18
C THR A 471 1.01 17.53 -25.44
N PHE A 472 1.38 18.81 -25.29
CA PHE A 472 1.37 19.79 -26.37
C PHE A 472 2.78 20.34 -26.54
N ASP A 473 3.39 20.07 -27.69
CA ASP A 473 4.69 20.64 -28.04
C ASP A 473 4.58 22.17 -28.18
N GLN A 474 5.47 22.90 -27.52
CA GLN A 474 5.59 24.36 -27.59
C GLN A 474 6.87 24.81 -28.32
N GLY A 475 7.63 23.86 -28.89
CA GLY A 475 8.91 24.12 -29.54
C GLY A 475 10.05 24.32 -28.54
N ASN A 476 11.29 24.45 -29.04
CA ASN A 476 12.49 24.70 -28.23
C ASN A 476 12.66 23.71 -27.05
N LYS A 477 12.34 22.42 -27.28
CA LYS A 477 12.37 21.36 -26.25
C LYS A 477 11.49 21.68 -25.03
N THR A 478 10.39 22.39 -25.28
CA THR A 478 9.41 22.82 -24.28
C THR A 478 8.06 22.22 -24.65
N TYR A 479 7.35 21.67 -23.67
CA TYR A 479 5.99 21.15 -23.87
C TYR A 479 5.12 21.45 -22.65
N LEU A 480 3.82 21.54 -22.89
CA LEU A 480 2.79 21.56 -21.86
C LEU A 480 2.30 20.14 -21.61
N SER A 481 2.35 19.69 -20.37
CA SER A 481 1.81 18.40 -19.92
C SER A 481 0.55 18.66 -19.10
N ILE A 482 -0.54 17.99 -19.44
CA ILE A 482 -1.80 18.00 -18.70
C ILE A 482 -2.01 16.62 -18.11
N SER A 483 -2.48 16.54 -16.87
CA SER A 483 -2.73 15.27 -16.19
C SER A 483 -3.93 15.36 -15.26
N ASN A 484 -4.88 14.43 -15.41
CA ASN A 484 -5.95 14.21 -14.44
C ASN A 484 -5.84 12.79 -13.91
N VAL A 485 -5.88 12.64 -12.59
CA VAL A 485 -5.75 11.36 -11.90
C VAL A 485 -6.94 11.16 -10.99
N SER A 486 -7.43 9.93 -10.88
CA SER A 486 -8.27 9.52 -9.76
C SER A 486 -7.84 8.15 -9.26
N LEU A 487 -7.52 8.06 -7.97
CA LEU A 487 -7.12 6.85 -7.27
C LEU A 487 -8.19 6.47 -6.25
N GLY A 488 -8.49 5.19 -6.15
CA GLY A 488 -9.44 4.64 -5.18
C GLY A 488 -8.88 3.42 -4.49
N TYR A 489 -8.92 3.43 -3.16
CA TYR A 489 -8.66 2.28 -2.30
C TYR A 489 -9.90 2.04 -1.45
N ASN A 490 -10.67 1.01 -1.78
CA ASN A 490 -11.85 0.61 -1.04
C ASN A 490 -11.66 -0.77 -0.44
N GLU A 491 -12.09 -0.97 0.80
CA GLU A 491 -12.00 -2.25 1.48
C GLU A 491 -13.21 -2.45 2.40
N LYS A 492 -13.76 -3.66 2.43
CA LYS A 492 -14.71 -4.09 3.45
C LYS A 492 -14.14 -5.31 4.15
N LYS A 493 -13.98 -5.25 5.47
CA LYS A 493 -13.55 -6.40 6.28
C LYS A 493 -14.67 -6.90 7.15
N LYS A 494 -14.68 -8.21 7.33
CA LYS A 494 -15.45 -8.91 8.34
C LYS A 494 -14.54 -9.91 9.03
N SER A 495 -14.43 -9.83 10.34
CA SER A 495 -13.68 -10.78 11.15
C SER A 495 -14.56 -11.32 12.28
N LYS A 496 -14.28 -12.55 12.69
CA LYS A 496 -14.83 -13.17 13.89
C LYS A 496 -13.68 -13.78 14.66
N GLY A 497 -13.53 -13.39 15.92
CA GLY A 497 -12.59 -13.99 16.84
C GLY A 497 -13.15 -15.24 17.50
N SER A 498 -12.53 -15.66 18.61
CA SER A 498 -12.99 -16.79 19.43
C SER A 498 -14.43 -16.58 19.96
N ALA A 499 -15.07 -17.68 20.37
CA ALA A 499 -16.51 -17.95 20.41
C ALA A 499 -17.47 -16.90 21.01
N ASP A 500 -16.98 -15.91 21.77
CA ASP A 500 -17.78 -14.86 22.43
C ASP A 500 -17.69 -13.46 21.78
N SER A 501 -16.85 -13.25 20.75
CA SER A 501 -16.81 -11.96 20.04
C SER A 501 -17.79 -11.92 18.87
N GLY A 502 -18.65 -10.90 18.85
CA GLY A 502 -19.51 -10.59 17.69
C GLY A 502 -18.66 -10.32 16.44
N PHE A 503 -19.28 -10.34 15.25
CA PHE A 503 -18.56 -10.01 14.03
C PHE A 503 -18.06 -8.56 14.06
N GLU A 504 -16.75 -8.39 14.00
CA GLU A 504 -16.14 -7.09 13.75
C GLU A 504 -16.24 -6.78 12.26
N LYS A 505 -16.77 -5.60 11.95
CA LYS A 505 -16.90 -5.13 10.56
C LYS A 505 -16.20 -3.80 10.43
N SER A 506 -15.47 -3.64 9.33
CA SER A 506 -14.97 -2.33 8.94
C SER A 506 -15.15 -2.07 7.45
N SER A 507 -15.25 -0.80 7.09
CA SER A 507 -15.31 -0.34 5.72
C SER A 507 -14.42 0.87 5.54
N LEU A 508 -13.56 0.84 4.53
CA LEU A 508 -12.74 1.94 4.06
C LEU A 508 -13.21 2.35 2.66
N LYS A 509 -13.40 3.65 2.47
CA LYS A 509 -13.49 4.30 1.16
C LYS A 509 -12.49 5.45 1.12
N ASN A 510 -11.43 5.31 0.35
CA ASN A 510 -10.42 6.33 0.16
C ASN A 510 -10.35 6.70 -1.31
N HIS A 511 -10.75 7.91 -1.65
CA HIS A 511 -10.76 8.40 -3.02
C HIS A 511 -9.95 9.69 -3.12
N GLN A 512 -9.03 9.75 -4.06
CA GLN A 512 -8.17 10.90 -4.30
C GLN A 512 -8.25 11.28 -5.78
N SER A 513 -8.45 12.55 -6.07
CA SER A 513 -8.49 13.08 -7.43
C SER A 513 -7.49 14.22 -7.56
N GLY A 514 -6.71 14.21 -8.64
CA GLY A 514 -5.71 15.22 -8.94
C GLY A 514 -5.93 15.81 -10.33
N GLN A 515 -5.63 17.10 -10.48
CA GLN A 515 -5.59 17.80 -11.77
C GLN A 515 -4.35 18.68 -11.79
N GLY A 516 -3.56 18.57 -12.84
CA GLY A 516 -2.31 19.30 -12.92
C GLY A 516 -1.95 19.65 -14.35
N ASN A 517 -1.28 20.80 -14.48
CA ASN A 517 -0.62 21.20 -15.71
C ASN A 517 0.81 21.65 -15.38
N MET A 518 1.73 21.36 -16.28
CA MET A 518 3.11 21.82 -16.12
C MET A 518 3.75 22.10 -17.47
N VAL A 519 4.52 23.16 -17.53
CA VAL A 519 5.43 23.44 -18.63
C VAL A 519 6.77 22.83 -18.28
N VAL A 520 7.27 21.98 -19.17
CA VAL A 520 8.55 21.28 -19.00
C VAL A 520 9.48 21.71 -20.10
N LYS A 521 10.68 22.17 -19.74
CA LYS A 521 11.75 22.55 -20.67
C LYS A 521 12.99 21.75 -20.36
N ASN A 522 13.58 21.09 -21.36
CA ASN A 522 14.77 20.24 -21.18
C ASN A 522 14.61 19.16 -20.07
N ASN A 523 13.40 18.61 -19.91
CA ASN A 523 13.00 17.68 -18.84
C ASN A 523 12.95 18.27 -17.42
N LEU A 524 12.98 19.59 -17.27
CA LEU A 524 12.79 20.27 -15.99
C LEU A 524 11.45 21.01 -15.98
N VAL A 525 10.68 20.82 -14.92
CA VAL A 525 9.47 21.61 -14.66
C VAL A 525 9.89 23.05 -14.43
N VAL A 526 9.39 23.97 -15.26
CA VAL A 526 9.68 25.42 -15.16
C VAL A 526 8.52 26.19 -14.55
N SER A 527 7.29 25.76 -14.80
CA SER A 527 6.08 26.31 -14.21
C SER A 527 4.96 25.26 -14.24
N GLY A 528 3.94 25.44 -13.43
CA GLY A 528 2.80 24.54 -13.40
C GLY A 528 1.97 24.71 -12.14
N ILE A 529 0.79 24.10 -12.15
CA ILE A 529 -0.14 24.07 -11.04
C ILE A 529 -0.59 22.62 -10.84
N GLY A 530 -0.65 22.19 -9.59
CA GLY A 530 -1.22 20.90 -9.20
C GLY A 530 -2.28 21.10 -8.13
N ASN A 531 -3.39 20.40 -8.31
CA ASN A 531 -4.54 20.40 -7.41
C ASN A 531 -4.83 18.97 -7.01
N THR A 532 -5.10 18.75 -5.73
CA THR A 532 -5.47 17.43 -5.20
C THR A 532 -6.62 17.57 -4.24
N GLN A 533 -7.58 16.66 -4.35
CA GLN A 533 -8.67 16.49 -3.41
C GLN A 533 -8.68 15.05 -2.95
N GLN A 534 -8.93 14.83 -1.66
CA GLN A 534 -9.06 13.50 -1.10
C GLN A 534 -10.22 13.41 -0.13
N VAL A 535 -11.03 12.36 -0.31
CA VAL A 535 -12.12 11.98 0.59
C VAL A 535 -11.79 10.62 1.18
N TYR A 536 -11.50 10.61 2.47
CA TYR A 536 -11.24 9.42 3.26
C TYR A 536 -12.41 9.15 4.21
N LYS A 537 -12.98 7.96 4.15
CA LYS A 537 -14.07 7.49 5.01
C LYS A 537 -13.75 6.10 5.55
N TYR A 538 -13.58 6.00 6.85
CA TYR A 538 -13.41 4.73 7.55
C TYR A 538 -14.49 4.57 8.62
N ASN A 539 -15.16 3.42 8.61
CA ASN A 539 -16.08 3.01 9.66
C ASN A 539 -15.57 1.67 10.19
N GLY A 540 -15.19 1.60 11.45
CA GLY A 540 -14.86 0.36 12.15
C GLY A 540 -15.59 0.29 13.49
N VAL A 541 -15.35 -0.78 14.25
CA VAL A 541 -15.95 -0.98 15.57
C VAL A 541 -15.47 0.08 16.56
N ASP A 542 -14.15 0.29 16.65
CA ASP A 542 -13.55 1.20 17.64
C ASP A 542 -13.25 2.60 17.12
N LEU A 543 -13.32 2.80 15.80
CA LEU A 543 -12.94 4.06 15.16
C LEU A 543 -13.81 4.35 13.94
N CYS A 544 -14.44 5.52 13.93
CA CYS A 544 -14.94 6.15 12.72
C CYS A 544 -14.11 7.37 12.41
N TYR A 545 -13.72 7.52 11.15
CA TYR A 545 -12.88 8.63 10.71
C TYR A 545 -13.32 9.09 9.32
N PHE A 546 -13.42 10.39 9.18
CA PHE A 546 -13.73 11.08 7.94
C PHE A 546 -12.77 12.25 7.77
N ARG A 547 -12.23 12.39 6.56
CA ARG A 547 -11.50 13.60 6.16
C ARG A 547 -11.84 13.92 4.71
N ASN A 548 -12.27 15.14 4.45
CA ASN A 548 -12.41 15.69 3.11
C ASN A 548 -11.53 16.92 3.03
N ILE A 549 -10.49 16.84 2.19
CA ILE A 549 -9.44 17.84 2.11
C ILE A 549 -9.14 18.16 0.66
N SER A 550 -8.79 19.41 0.38
CA SER A 550 -8.28 19.84 -0.92
C SER A 550 -7.09 20.76 -0.80
N SER A 551 -6.16 20.65 -1.75
CA SER A 551 -5.06 21.56 -1.96
C SER A 551 -5.00 22.05 -3.41
N SER A 552 -4.51 23.27 -3.58
CA SER A 552 -4.20 23.86 -4.89
C SER A 552 -2.89 24.64 -4.76
N ASN A 553 -1.94 24.38 -5.65
CA ASN A 553 -0.65 25.07 -5.70
C ASN A 553 0.03 25.17 -4.32
N TYR A 554 0.20 24.02 -3.66
CA TYR A 554 0.81 23.87 -2.33
C TYR A 554 -0.01 24.36 -1.12
N THR A 555 -1.13 25.06 -1.34
CA THR A 555 -1.98 25.58 -0.27
C THR A 555 -3.17 24.67 -0.01
N ILE A 556 -3.45 24.38 1.27
CA ILE A 556 -4.70 23.71 1.67
C ILE A 556 -5.85 24.70 1.52
N LEU A 557 -6.83 24.36 0.69
CA LEU A 557 -8.03 25.18 0.47
C LEU A 557 -9.07 24.97 1.56
N TYR A 558 -9.28 23.72 1.94
CA TYR A 558 -10.12 23.32 3.07
C TYR A 558 -9.68 21.96 3.60
N ASP A 559 -9.92 21.70 4.88
CA ASP A 559 -9.66 20.42 5.54
C ASP A 559 -10.74 20.13 6.58
N ASN A 560 -11.70 19.29 6.19
CA ASN A 560 -12.85 18.94 7.02
C ASN A 560 -12.63 17.56 7.63
N VAL A 561 -12.33 17.50 8.92
CA VAL A 561 -12.11 16.27 9.67
C VAL A 561 -13.32 15.97 10.57
N GLY A 562 -13.76 14.72 10.61
CA GLY A 562 -14.86 14.26 11.46
C GLY A 562 -14.63 12.85 11.98
N SER A 563 -15.25 12.53 13.12
CA SER A 563 -15.08 11.24 13.83
C SER A 563 -16.42 10.57 14.20
N LYS A 564 -17.53 10.98 13.58
CA LYS A 564 -18.87 10.52 13.99
C LYS A 564 -19.32 9.29 13.20
N CYS A 565 -19.56 8.17 13.91
CA CYS A 565 -20.35 7.08 13.37
C CYS A 565 -21.84 7.47 13.39
N SER A 566 -22.58 7.25 12.29
CA SER A 566 -24.04 7.18 12.36
C SER A 566 -24.39 5.89 13.10
N LYS A 567 -24.84 5.97 14.35
CA LYS A 567 -25.38 4.79 15.04
C LYS A 567 -26.67 4.37 14.33
N THR A 568 -26.60 3.40 13.43
CA THR A 568 -27.77 2.59 13.11
C THR A 568 -28.08 1.76 14.35
N THR A 569 -29.13 2.14 15.06
CA THR A 569 -29.71 1.40 16.19
C THR A 569 -30.04 -0.02 15.74
N GLN A 570 -29.18 -0.99 16.09
CA GLN A 570 -29.63 -2.37 16.18
C GLN A 570 -30.46 -2.47 17.46
N LEU A 571 -31.78 -2.39 17.30
CA LEU A 571 -32.73 -2.79 18.35
C LEU A 571 -32.49 -4.27 18.68
N HIS A 572 -31.83 -4.53 19.80
CA HIS A 572 -31.90 -5.83 20.45
C HIS A 572 -33.35 -6.03 20.93
N ASN A 573 -34.07 -6.95 20.29
CA ASN A 573 -35.34 -7.46 20.78
C ASN A 573 -35.09 -8.27 22.06
N HIS A 574 -35.20 -7.63 23.22
CA HIS A 574 -35.52 -8.33 24.45
C HIS A 574 -37.03 -8.47 24.57
N ARG A 575 -37.49 -9.72 24.51
CA ARG A 575 -38.83 -10.13 24.93
C ARG A 575 -39.04 -9.72 26.39
N GLY A 576 -40.05 -8.90 26.65
CA GLY A 576 -40.62 -8.67 27.97
C GLY A 576 -42.13 -8.66 27.86
N LEU A 577 -42.78 -9.70 28.40
CA LEU A 577 -44.23 -9.75 28.58
C LEU A 577 -44.66 -8.72 29.65
N GLY A 578 -45.70 -7.95 29.35
CA GLY A 578 -46.37 -7.09 30.33
C GLY A 578 -47.72 -6.61 29.78
N PHE A 579 -48.81 -7.17 30.31
CA PHE A 579 -50.20 -6.88 29.96
C PHE A 579 -50.75 -5.61 30.66
N HIS A 580 -51.81 -5.06 30.06
CA HIS A 580 -52.80 -4.07 30.55
C HIS A 580 -52.42 -2.57 30.39
N ARG A 581 -53.29 -1.62 29.99
CA ARG A 581 -54.75 -1.58 29.72
C ARG A 581 -55.07 -0.28 28.92
N LEU A 582 -55.65 -0.43 27.72
CA LEU A 582 -56.81 0.27 27.13
C LEU A 582 -57.24 1.70 27.59
N TRP A 583 -57.34 2.67 26.65
CA TRP A 583 -58.55 3.48 26.26
C TRP A 583 -58.28 4.61 25.21
N PRO A 584 -59.30 5.14 24.47
CA PRO A 584 -59.32 5.11 22.98
C PRO A 584 -59.50 6.50 22.29
N ILE A 585 -59.81 6.48 20.97
CA ILE A 585 -60.47 7.54 20.13
C ILE A 585 -59.49 8.58 19.49
N HIS A 586 -59.50 8.96 18.20
CA HIS A 586 -60.37 8.76 17.03
C HIS A 586 -59.59 8.96 15.71
N SER A 587 -60.06 8.29 14.66
CA SER A 587 -59.76 8.54 13.25
C SER A 587 -60.59 9.70 12.68
N ARG A 588 -60.01 10.49 11.77
CA ARG A 588 -60.77 11.18 10.70
C ARG A 588 -59.97 11.21 9.39
N ARG A 589 -60.45 10.46 8.40
CA ARG A 589 -60.29 10.74 6.96
C ARG A 589 -61.25 11.86 6.57
N VAL A 590 -60.84 12.75 5.66
CA VAL A 590 -61.72 13.33 4.62
C VAL A 590 -60.88 13.56 3.36
N SER A 591 -61.53 13.32 2.23
CA SER A 591 -61.09 13.28 0.83
C SER A 591 -61.76 14.38 -0.02
N LEU A 592 -61.22 14.63 -1.22
CA LEU A 592 -61.80 15.29 -2.42
C LEU A 592 -61.90 16.83 -2.32
N TRP A 593 -61.67 17.67 -3.36
CA TRP A 593 -61.97 17.54 -4.81
C TRP A 593 -61.20 18.64 -5.63
N SER A 594 -61.52 18.73 -6.92
CA SER A 594 -60.84 19.24 -8.14
C SER A 594 -61.07 20.71 -8.54
N GLY A 595 -60.30 21.19 -9.53
CA GLY A 595 -60.77 22.12 -10.60
C GLY A 595 -59.65 23.02 -11.16
N LEU A 596 -59.01 22.73 -12.31
CA LEU A 596 -59.32 23.12 -13.71
C LEU A 596 -59.09 24.62 -14.05
N VAL A 597 -58.24 24.87 -15.08
CA VAL A 597 -58.35 25.84 -16.20
C VAL A 597 -57.05 26.61 -16.55
N ASN A 598 -56.70 26.50 -17.84
CA ASN A 598 -55.69 27.19 -18.66
C ASN A 598 -55.83 28.73 -18.72
N SER A 599 -54.72 29.45 -18.94
CA SER A 599 -54.59 30.39 -20.08
C SER A 599 -53.21 31.08 -20.16
N LYS A 600 -52.52 30.92 -21.31
CA LYS A 600 -51.66 31.96 -21.92
C LYS A 600 -52.56 32.95 -22.70
N PRO A 601 -52.16 34.22 -22.91
CA PRO A 601 -51.53 34.65 -24.18
C PRO A 601 -50.46 35.77 -24.04
N LYS A 602 -49.41 35.80 -24.90
CA LYS A 602 -49.06 36.77 -25.99
C LYS A 602 -48.96 38.25 -25.54
N GLY A 603 -48.01 39.09 -25.99
CA GLY A 603 -46.99 39.02 -27.05
C GLY A 603 -46.32 40.40 -27.19
N GLY A 604 -45.27 40.49 -28.00
CA GLY A 604 -44.47 41.69 -28.27
C GLY A 604 -43.09 41.29 -28.75
#